data_AF-A0A8H5RRA2-F1
#
_entry.id   AF-A0A8H5RRA2-F1
#
_cell.length_a   1.000
_cell.length_b   1.000
_cell.length_c   1.000
_cell.angle_alpha   90.00
_cell.angle_beta   90.00
_cell.angle_gamma   90.00
#
_symmetry.space_group_name_H-M   'P 1'
#
loop_
_entity.id
_entity.type
_entity.pdbx_description
1 polymer ?
#
loop_
_entity_poly.entity_id
_entity_poly.type
_entity_poly.pdbx_seq_one_letter_code
_entity_poly.pdbx_strand_id
1 'polypeptide(L)'
;MAEIFGIVSGAISLTALFKQCVECFEYIQLGRHFSRDFGRCRLKLDIAKRRLARWGESVNIDENPRLTAPEPDDTLAREVKAILEEIVLLFQTIYKSSKRYEIKASKEDVECLSDENLEPVLQRLLARWVNGSRPRQKEPSFAKKTAWALYDAKNFEKLIEQVSGFVDDLENLFPAEEANRRQLVRKEIEDISDEEGLVMLQQTAAGTDQLLADAARERVTSIDVRNYAREIKAEEKTNFRLGNDWSDSALGVATGLRERTLNETDSVSAKGSSTVHVGNRYGSC
;
A
#
# COMPACT_ATOMS: atom_id res chain seq x y z
N MET A 1 -27.08 7.88 12.92
CA MET A 1 -26.47 8.85 11.97
C MET A 1 -25.21 9.50 12.53
N ALA A 2 -25.15 9.84 13.82
CA ALA A 2 -24.02 10.51 14.46
C ALA A 2 -22.82 9.61 14.82
N GLU A 3 -22.87 8.30 14.62
CA GLU A 3 -21.83 7.40 15.18
C GLU A 3 -20.65 7.10 14.24
N ILE A 4 -20.85 7.08 12.91
CA ILE A 4 -19.76 6.79 11.96
C ILE A 4 -18.86 8.02 11.77
N PHE A 5 -19.51 9.18 11.67
CA PHE A 5 -18.86 10.47 11.53
C PHE A 5 -19.45 11.38 12.60
N GLY A 6 -19.02 11.18 13.85
CA GLY A 6 -19.34 12.07 14.96
C GLY A 6 -19.38 13.52 14.50
N ILE A 7 -20.36 14.29 14.98
CA ILE A 7 -20.41 15.73 14.74
C ILE A 7 -18.99 16.24 14.93
N VAL A 8 -18.42 16.87 13.90
CA VAL A 8 -17.14 17.59 13.98
C VAL A 8 -17.40 18.74 14.94
N SER A 9 -17.38 18.41 16.23
CA SER A 9 -17.44 19.34 17.33
C SER A 9 -16.03 19.89 17.48
N GLY A 10 -15.89 21.20 17.71
CA GLY A 10 -14.59 21.86 17.78
C GLY A 10 -13.64 21.32 18.88
N ALA A 11 -14.06 20.33 19.67
CA ALA A 11 -13.34 19.73 20.79
C ALA A 11 -12.50 18.47 20.42
N ILE A 12 -12.51 17.99 19.17
CA ILE A 12 -11.66 16.86 18.75
C ILE A 12 -10.24 17.39 18.47
N SER A 13 -9.21 16.70 18.98
CA SER A 13 -7.81 17.04 18.68
C SER A 13 -7.45 16.72 17.23
N LEU A 14 -6.46 17.43 16.68
CA LEU A 14 -5.92 17.20 15.33
C LEU A 14 -5.52 15.74 15.11
N THR A 15 -4.81 15.16 16.07
CA THR A 15 -4.37 13.76 16.03
C THR A 15 -5.55 12.78 16.01
N ALA A 16 -6.60 13.04 16.78
CA ALA A 16 -7.80 12.21 16.77
C ALA A 16 -8.57 12.34 15.44
N LEU A 17 -8.67 13.55 14.89
CA LEU A 17 -9.29 13.81 13.60
C LEU A 17 -8.54 13.12 12.45
N PHE A 18 -7.20 13.15 12.47
CA PHE A 18 -6.37 12.41 11.53
C PHE A 18 -6.63 10.89 11.60
N LYS A 19 -6.60 10.32 12.82
CA LYS A 19 -6.88 8.89 13.02
C LYS A 19 -8.26 8.52 12.47
N GLN A 20 -9.26 9.35 12.72
CA GLN A 20 -10.59 9.18 12.14
C GLN A 20 -10.56 9.17 10.60
N CYS A 21 -9.81 10.06 9.95
CA CYS A 21 -9.69 10.07 8.48
C CYS A 21 -9.10 8.76 7.94
N VAL A 22 -8.04 8.24 8.56
CA VAL A 22 -7.42 6.96 8.17
C VAL A 22 -8.38 5.79 8.39
N GLU A 23 -9.11 5.78 9.51
CA GLU A 23 -10.10 4.75 9.83
C GLU A 23 -11.29 4.74 8.86
N CYS A 24 -11.67 5.89 8.27
CA CYS A 24 -12.81 5.96 7.35
C CYS A 24 -12.68 4.98 6.16
N PHE A 25 -11.45 4.70 5.72
CA PHE A 25 -11.16 3.73 4.67
C PHE A 25 -11.49 2.28 5.07
N GLU A 26 -11.35 1.92 6.34
CA GLU A 26 -11.57 0.55 6.84
C GLU A 26 -13.03 0.14 6.78
N TYR A 27 -13.94 1.12 6.74
CA TYR A 27 -15.37 0.87 6.68
C TYR A 27 -15.91 0.75 5.25
N ILE A 28 -15.06 0.94 4.23
CA ILE A 28 -15.48 0.90 2.82
C ILE A 28 -15.45 -0.51 2.27
N GLN A 29 -16.59 -0.93 1.74
CA GLN A 29 -16.75 -2.08 0.87
C GLN A 29 -16.98 -1.63 -0.58
N LEU A 30 -16.72 -2.50 -1.55
CA LEU A 30 -17.02 -2.24 -2.96
C LEU A 30 -18.21 -3.11 -3.39
N GLY A 31 -19.24 -2.49 -3.95
CA GLY A 31 -20.42 -3.17 -4.47
C GLY A 31 -20.09 -4.02 -5.70
N ARG A 32 -21.00 -4.93 -6.06
CA ARG A 32 -20.84 -5.88 -7.18
C ARG A 32 -20.53 -5.23 -8.55
N HIS A 33 -20.92 -3.97 -8.74
CA HIS A 33 -20.67 -3.20 -9.96
C HIS A 33 -19.17 -3.01 -10.24
N PHE A 34 -18.31 -3.18 -9.22
CA PHE A 34 -16.87 -3.15 -9.37
C PHE A 34 -16.26 -4.48 -9.80
N SER A 35 -17.02 -5.56 -9.99
CA SER A 35 -16.49 -6.93 -10.17
C SER A 35 -15.33 -7.05 -11.15
N ARG A 36 -15.41 -6.41 -12.31
CA ARG A 36 -14.34 -6.42 -13.33
C ARG A 36 -13.07 -5.68 -12.89
N ASP A 37 -13.23 -4.59 -12.15
CA ASP A 37 -12.15 -3.66 -11.78
C ASP A 37 -11.85 -3.73 -10.26
N PHE A 38 -12.36 -4.76 -9.59
CA PHE A 38 -12.43 -4.84 -8.12
C PHE A 38 -11.05 -4.78 -7.49
N GLY A 39 -10.13 -5.60 -8.00
CA GLY A 39 -8.78 -5.65 -7.49
C GLY A 39 -8.07 -4.30 -7.57
N ARG A 40 -8.14 -3.66 -8.74
CA ARG A 40 -7.55 -2.34 -8.95
C ARG A 40 -8.19 -1.28 -8.05
N CYS A 41 -9.52 -1.28 -7.93
CA CYS A 41 -10.23 -0.34 -7.07
C CYS A 41 -9.90 -0.53 -5.59
N ARG A 42 -9.80 -1.78 -5.14
CA ARG A 42 -9.38 -2.12 -3.77
C ARG A 42 -7.98 -1.61 -3.51
N LEU A 43 -7.03 -1.94 -4.38
CA LEU A 43 -5.64 -1.50 -4.26
C LEU A 43 -5.52 0.03 -4.23
N LYS A 44 -6.31 0.75 -5.03
CA LYS A 44 -6.31 2.21 -5.06
C LYS A 44 -6.81 2.84 -3.75
N LEU A 45 -7.81 2.24 -3.10
CA LEU A 45 -8.25 2.65 -1.75
C LEU A 45 -7.14 2.44 -0.72
N ASP A 46 -6.48 1.29 -0.77
CA ASP A 46 -5.38 0.96 0.14
C ASP A 46 -4.18 1.91 -0.06
N ILE A 47 -3.88 2.31 -1.30
CA ILE A 47 -2.89 3.36 -1.64
C ILE A 47 -3.28 4.71 -1.06
N ALA A 48 -4.51 5.19 -1.27
CA ALA A 48 -4.94 6.46 -0.70
C ALA A 48 -4.87 6.46 0.84
N LYS A 49 -5.31 5.37 1.49
CA LYS A 49 -5.21 5.19 2.94
C LYS A 49 -3.74 5.24 3.40
N ARG A 50 -2.87 4.47 2.74
CA ARG A 50 -1.45 4.38 3.11
C ARG A 50 -0.73 5.71 2.93
N ARG A 51 -1.02 6.43 1.85
CA ARG A 51 -0.46 7.76 1.59
C ARG A 51 -0.81 8.74 2.73
N LEU A 52 -2.08 8.78 3.13
CA LEU A 52 -2.52 9.61 4.27
C LEU A 52 -1.83 9.17 5.58
N ALA A 53 -1.76 7.87 5.85
CA ALA A 53 -1.06 7.34 7.03
C ALA A 53 0.43 7.72 7.05
N ARG A 54 1.10 7.64 5.90
CA ARG A 54 2.50 8.00 5.71
C ARG A 54 2.76 9.49 5.94
N TRP A 55 1.84 10.36 5.52
CA TRP A 55 1.93 11.78 5.86
C TRP A 55 1.96 11.98 7.39
N GLY A 56 1.04 11.35 8.13
CA GLY A 56 0.99 11.46 9.59
C GLY A 56 2.25 10.92 10.29
N GLU A 57 2.81 9.82 9.78
CA GLU A 57 4.10 9.28 10.23
C GLU A 57 5.27 10.23 9.94
N SER A 58 5.29 10.84 8.74
CA SER A 58 6.37 11.75 8.35
C SER A 58 6.44 13.00 9.21
N VAL A 59 5.29 13.54 9.65
CA VAL A 59 5.24 14.73 10.53
C VAL A 59 5.25 14.38 12.02
N ASN A 60 5.37 13.09 12.35
CA ASN A 60 5.24 12.53 13.70
C ASN A 60 4.02 13.08 14.46
N ILE A 61 2.82 12.94 13.86
CA ILE A 61 1.59 13.62 14.29
C ILE A 61 1.16 13.36 15.76
N ASP A 62 1.59 12.24 16.34
CA ASP A 62 1.30 11.90 17.73
C ASP A 62 2.21 12.63 18.74
N GLU A 63 3.37 13.13 18.31
CA GLU A 63 4.39 13.75 19.17
C GLU A 63 4.75 15.18 18.76
N ASN A 64 4.31 15.64 17.59
CA ASN A 64 4.60 16.97 17.09
C ASN A 64 3.91 18.04 17.95
N PRO A 65 4.65 18.90 18.68
CA PRO A 65 4.05 19.87 19.59
C PRO A 65 3.10 20.85 18.89
N ARG A 66 3.40 21.21 17.63
CA ARG A 66 2.55 22.11 16.83
C ARG A 66 1.22 21.50 16.41
N LEU A 67 1.07 20.17 16.49
CA LEU A 67 -0.17 19.47 16.13
C LEU A 67 -0.89 18.90 17.37
N THR A 68 -0.15 18.53 18.41
CA THR A 68 -0.70 17.98 19.65
C THR A 68 -1.20 19.05 20.62
N ALA A 69 -0.50 20.18 20.69
CA ALA A 69 -0.85 21.33 21.52
C ALA A 69 -0.52 22.65 20.79
N PRO A 70 -1.19 22.93 19.65
CA PRO A 70 -0.94 24.15 18.88
C PRO A 70 -1.21 25.40 19.71
N GLU A 71 -0.41 26.45 19.46
CA GLU A 71 -0.75 27.79 19.94
C GLU A 71 -2.09 28.24 19.32
N PRO A 72 -2.91 29.05 20.03
CA PRO A 72 -4.24 29.43 19.57
C PRO A 72 -4.29 30.01 18.14
N ASP A 73 -3.23 30.70 17.72
CA ASP A 73 -3.15 31.37 16.43
C ASP A 73 -2.25 30.64 15.40
N ASP A 74 -1.74 29.43 15.70
CA ASP A 74 -0.89 28.67 14.76
C ASP A 74 -1.67 28.40 13.46
N THR A 75 -1.28 29.12 12.41
CA THR A 75 -1.97 29.12 11.12
C THR A 75 -1.83 27.76 10.43
N LEU A 76 -0.65 27.13 10.57
CA LEU A 76 -0.40 25.81 10.00
C LEU A 76 -1.28 24.75 10.65
N ALA A 77 -1.42 24.79 11.99
CA ALA A 77 -2.27 23.84 12.69
C ALA A 77 -3.76 24.00 12.31
N ARG A 78 -4.21 25.25 12.09
CA ARG A 78 -5.56 25.55 11.59
C ARG A 78 -5.79 25.05 10.17
N GLU A 79 -4.82 25.24 9.28
CA GLU A 79 -4.89 24.74 7.89
C GLU A 79 -4.93 23.21 7.84
N VAL A 80 -4.06 22.53 8.59
CA VAL A 80 -4.10 21.06 8.72
C VAL A 80 -5.47 20.60 9.23
N LYS A 81 -6.00 21.27 10.25
CA LYS A 81 -7.32 20.94 10.81
C LYS A 81 -8.41 21.05 9.74
N ALA A 82 -8.44 22.17 9.01
CA ALA A 82 -9.43 22.40 7.96
C ALA A 82 -9.39 21.31 6.89
N ILE A 83 -8.20 20.94 6.40
CA ILE A 83 -8.05 19.89 5.38
C ILE A 83 -8.56 18.53 5.90
N LEU A 84 -8.21 18.16 7.15
CA LEU A 84 -8.70 16.92 7.76
C LEU A 84 -10.24 16.94 7.95
N GLU A 85 -10.83 18.09 8.31
CA GLU A 85 -12.28 18.25 8.40
C GLU A 85 -12.96 18.09 7.03
N GLU A 86 -12.34 18.59 5.95
CA GLU A 86 -12.80 18.42 4.58
C GLU A 86 -12.76 16.95 4.13
N ILE A 87 -11.72 16.19 4.49
CA ILE A 87 -11.65 14.74 4.27
C ILE A 87 -12.83 14.04 4.98
N VAL A 88 -13.09 14.36 6.26
CA VAL A 88 -14.24 13.78 6.98
C VAL A 88 -15.57 14.13 6.30
N LEU A 89 -15.74 15.38 5.86
CA LEU A 89 -16.95 15.83 5.17
C LEU A 89 -17.16 15.11 3.83
N LEU A 90 -16.08 14.83 3.10
CA LEU A 90 -16.12 14.05 1.87
C LEU A 90 -16.66 12.64 2.13
N PHE A 91 -16.09 11.92 3.10
CA PHE A 91 -16.58 10.59 3.46
C PHE A 91 -18.05 10.62 3.91
N GLN A 92 -18.45 11.60 4.72
CA GLN A 92 -19.85 11.78 5.12
C GLN A 92 -20.78 11.96 3.92
N THR A 93 -20.36 12.78 2.95
CA THR A 93 -21.15 13.07 1.74
C THR A 93 -21.35 11.82 0.91
N ILE A 94 -20.29 11.04 0.71
CA ILE A 94 -20.32 9.81 -0.07
C ILE A 94 -21.11 8.72 0.67
N TYR A 95 -20.94 8.58 1.99
CA TYR A 95 -21.75 7.69 2.82
C TYR A 95 -23.25 7.99 2.71
N LYS A 96 -23.64 9.27 2.78
CA LYS A 96 -25.05 9.67 2.58
C LYS A 96 -25.54 9.27 1.17
N SER A 97 -24.67 9.31 0.17
CA SER A 97 -24.99 8.81 -1.17
C SER A 97 -25.22 7.30 -1.20
N SER A 98 -24.34 6.51 -0.55
CA SER A 98 -24.50 5.07 -0.37
C SER A 98 -25.85 4.74 0.27
N LYS A 99 -26.21 5.40 1.37
CA LYS A 99 -27.49 5.13 2.05
C LYS A 99 -28.71 5.49 1.20
N ARG A 100 -28.66 6.54 0.40
CA ARG A 100 -29.74 6.86 -0.54
C ARG A 100 -29.88 5.81 -1.65
N TYR A 101 -28.77 5.20 -2.07
CA TYR A 101 -28.77 4.12 -3.05
C TYR A 101 -29.37 2.84 -2.46
N GLU A 102 -28.93 2.42 -1.27
CA GLU A 102 -29.43 1.22 -0.57
C GLU A 102 -30.96 1.21 -0.40
N ILE A 103 -31.59 2.38 -0.20
CA ILE A 103 -33.05 2.49 -0.05
C ILE A 103 -33.80 2.09 -1.34
N LYS A 104 -33.19 2.30 -2.51
CA LYS A 104 -33.83 2.14 -3.82
C LYS A 104 -33.39 0.87 -4.57
N ALA A 105 -32.24 0.33 -4.19
CA ALA A 105 -31.58 -0.77 -4.89
C ALA A 105 -32.20 -2.12 -4.53
N SER A 106 -32.13 -3.09 -5.45
CA SER A 106 -32.52 -4.47 -5.15
C SER A 106 -31.53 -5.14 -4.20
N LYS A 107 -31.92 -6.29 -3.63
CA LYS A 107 -31.01 -7.07 -2.75
C LYS A 107 -29.72 -7.47 -3.47
N GLU A 108 -29.82 -7.81 -4.75
CA GLU A 108 -28.66 -8.19 -5.54
C GLU A 108 -27.75 -6.97 -5.84
N ASP A 109 -28.34 -5.79 -6.07
CA ASP A 109 -27.59 -4.55 -6.34
C ASP A 109 -26.75 -4.05 -5.15
N VAL A 110 -27.11 -4.45 -3.93
CA VAL A 110 -26.40 -4.08 -2.70
C VAL A 110 -25.35 -5.10 -2.27
N GLU A 111 -25.21 -6.22 -2.99
CA GLU A 111 -24.16 -7.21 -2.72
C GLU A 111 -22.77 -6.59 -2.88
N CYS A 112 -21.89 -6.92 -1.95
CA CYS A 112 -20.53 -6.42 -1.89
C CYS A 112 -19.53 -7.54 -2.20
N LEU A 113 -18.44 -7.15 -2.82
CA LEU A 113 -17.33 -8.04 -3.15
C LEU A 113 -16.47 -8.27 -1.90
N SER A 114 -15.90 -9.47 -1.80
CA SER A 114 -15.02 -9.88 -0.72
C SER A 114 -13.62 -10.19 -1.24
N ASP A 115 -12.66 -10.42 -0.35
CA ASP A 115 -11.28 -10.76 -0.71
C ASP A 115 -11.19 -12.06 -1.55
N GLU A 116 -12.21 -12.93 -1.49
CA GLU A 116 -12.33 -14.14 -2.33
C GLU A 116 -12.50 -13.80 -3.82
N ASN A 117 -12.97 -12.60 -4.15
CA ASN A 117 -13.10 -12.10 -5.51
C ASN A 117 -11.81 -11.47 -6.06
N LEU A 118 -10.75 -11.38 -5.25
CA LEU A 118 -9.46 -10.83 -5.69
C LEU A 118 -8.66 -11.84 -6.51
N GLU A 119 -7.94 -11.33 -7.51
CA GLU A 119 -6.97 -12.12 -8.26
C GLU A 119 -5.82 -12.60 -7.35
N PRO A 120 -5.26 -13.82 -7.56
CA PRO A 120 -4.23 -14.37 -6.67
C PRO A 120 -2.97 -13.51 -6.53
N VAL A 121 -2.59 -12.79 -7.60
CA VAL A 121 -1.46 -11.84 -7.58
C VAL A 121 -1.72 -10.73 -6.59
N LEU A 122 -2.92 -10.15 -6.64
CA LEU A 122 -3.30 -9.05 -5.77
C LEU A 122 -3.50 -9.50 -4.32
N GLN A 123 -4.03 -10.70 -4.07
CA GLN A 123 -4.07 -11.26 -2.72
C GLN A 123 -2.68 -11.36 -2.10
N ARG A 124 -1.68 -11.85 -2.86
CA ARG A 124 -0.29 -11.92 -2.40
C ARG A 124 0.30 -10.53 -2.17
N LEU A 125 0.06 -9.59 -3.09
CA LEU A 125 0.53 -8.22 -2.98
C LEU A 125 -0.03 -7.55 -1.71
N LEU A 126 -1.35 -7.59 -1.52
CA LEU A 126 -2.00 -7.00 -0.35
C LEU A 126 -1.54 -7.68 0.95
N ALA A 127 -1.40 -9.00 0.97
CA ALA A 127 -0.90 -9.69 2.16
C ALA A 127 0.52 -9.23 2.53
N ARG A 128 1.43 -9.09 1.56
CA ARG A 128 2.80 -8.60 1.79
C ARG A 128 2.80 -7.13 2.21
N TRP A 129 2.04 -6.31 1.49
CA TRP A 129 2.04 -4.88 1.66
C TRP A 129 1.34 -4.44 2.96
N VAL A 130 0.24 -5.09 3.35
CA VAL A 130 -0.41 -4.87 4.65
C VAL A 130 0.48 -5.34 5.80
N ASN A 131 1.19 -6.47 5.66
CA ASN A 131 2.07 -6.97 6.73
C ASN A 131 3.34 -6.11 6.89
N GLY A 132 3.93 -5.64 5.79
CA GLY A 132 5.11 -4.76 5.81
C GLY A 132 4.79 -3.31 6.19
N SER A 133 3.57 -2.84 5.92
CA SER A 133 3.18 -1.44 6.15
C SER A 133 2.41 -1.18 7.45
N ARG A 134 2.13 -2.21 8.26
CA ARG A 134 1.54 -2.02 9.60
C ARG A 134 2.58 -1.36 10.51
N PRO A 135 2.34 -0.15 11.03
CA PRO A 135 3.13 0.32 12.16
C PRO A 135 3.00 -0.70 13.30
N ARG A 136 4.06 -0.95 14.07
CA ARG A 136 4.01 -1.77 15.31
C ARG A 136 3.10 -1.19 16.41
N GLN A 137 2.30 -0.18 16.10
CA GLN A 137 1.32 0.43 16.98
C GLN A 137 0.14 -0.55 17.15
N LYS A 138 -0.28 -0.72 18.40
CA LYS A 138 -1.47 -1.51 18.75
C LYS A 138 -2.66 -0.99 17.96
N GLU A 139 -3.42 -1.91 17.36
CA GLU A 139 -4.76 -1.61 16.85
C GLU A 139 -5.51 -0.82 17.92
N PRO A 140 -5.97 0.39 17.62
CA PRO A 140 -6.88 1.01 18.55
C PRO A 140 -8.18 0.20 18.50
N SER A 141 -8.58 -0.33 19.66
CA SER A 141 -9.85 -1.05 19.81
C SER A 141 -11.01 -0.05 19.76
N PHE A 142 -11.33 0.45 18.59
CA PHE A 142 -12.53 1.29 18.42
C PHE A 142 -13.70 0.40 18.00
N ALA A 143 -14.82 0.63 18.69
CA ALA A 143 -16.04 -0.18 18.59
C ALA A 143 -16.47 -0.40 17.13
N LYS A 144 -17.04 -1.59 16.87
CA LYS A 144 -17.56 -2.04 15.56
C LYS A 144 -18.47 -0.99 14.90
N LYS A 145 -17.89 -0.04 14.18
CA LYS A 145 -18.65 0.88 13.32
C LYS A 145 -19.18 0.12 12.12
N THR A 146 -20.35 0.53 11.64
CA THR A 146 -21.05 -0.17 10.56
C THR A 146 -20.31 0.04 9.24
N ALA A 147 -19.82 -1.05 8.63
CA ALA A 147 -19.31 -1.01 7.27
C ALA A 147 -20.38 -0.50 6.30
N TRP A 148 -19.96 0.14 5.22
CA TRP A 148 -20.80 0.69 4.16
C TRP A 148 -20.11 0.51 2.81
N ALA A 149 -20.85 0.65 1.71
CA ALA A 149 -20.31 0.30 0.40
C ALA A 149 -20.33 1.46 -0.59
N LEU A 150 -19.33 1.48 -1.46
CA LEU A 150 -19.35 2.26 -2.70
C LEU A 150 -20.03 1.39 -3.77
N TYR A 151 -21.12 1.89 -4.35
CA TYR A 151 -21.89 1.17 -5.37
C TYR A 151 -21.60 1.63 -6.79
N ASP A 152 -21.00 2.79 -6.97
CA ASP A 152 -20.77 3.41 -8.28
C ASP A 152 -19.36 4.00 -8.42
N ALA A 153 -18.83 3.91 -9.65
CA ALA A 153 -17.50 4.37 -10.00
C ALA A 153 -17.31 5.88 -9.78
N LYS A 154 -18.38 6.69 -9.95
CA LYS A 154 -18.30 8.14 -9.80
C LYS A 154 -17.97 8.56 -8.36
N ASN A 155 -18.65 7.97 -7.37
CA ASN A 155 -18.35 8.23 -5.96
C ASN A 155 -16.97 7.69 -5.57
N PHE A 156 -16.56 6.56 -6.13
CA PHE A 156 -15.22 6.01 -5.94
C PHE A 156 -14.13 6.95 -6.49
N GLU A 157 -14.24 7.38 -7.74
CA GLU A 157 -13.28 8.29 -8.38
C GLU A 157 -13.19 9.61 -7.64
N LYS A 158 -14.35 10.20 -7.29
CA LYS A 158 -14.41 11.42 -6.48
C LYS A 158 -13.68 11.26 -5.15
N LEU A 159 -13.89 10.14 -4.44
CA LEU A 159 -13.22 9.88 -3.17
C LEU A 159 -11.70 9.88 -3.36
N ILE A 160 -11.21 9.10 -4.32
CA ILE A 160 -9.77 8.94 -4.54
C ILE A 160 -9.13 10.26 -4.98
N GLU A 161 -9.74 10.95 -5.94
CA GLU A 161 -9.21 12.22 -6.47
C GLU A 161 -9.13 13.29 -5.38
N GLN A 162 -10.23 13.51 -4.64
CA GLN A 162 -10.26 14.55 -3.61
C GLN A 162 -9.38 14.24 -2.41
N VAL A 163 -9.35 12.99 -1.92
CA VAL A 163 -8.43 12.65 -0.83
C VAL A 163 -6.97 12.78 -1.29
N SER A 164 -6.65 12.41 -2.54
CA SER A 164 -5.28 12.58 -3.05
C SER A 164 -4.89 14.06 -3.08
N GLY A 165 -5.78 14.94 -3.54
CA GLY A 165 -5.56 16.39 -3.51
C GLY A 165 -5.40 16.94 -2.09
N PHE A 166 -6.25 16.51 -1.15
CA PHE A 166 -6.11 16.91 0.25
C PHE A 166 -4.79 16.43 0.87
N VAL A 167 -4.31 15.25 0.51
CA VAL A 167 -2.99 14.77 0.95
C VAL A 167 -1.86 15.56 0.28
N ASP A 168 -2.00 15.97 -0.99
CA ASP A 168 -1.06 16.89 -1.64
C ASP A 168 -0.95 18.20 -0.84
N ASP A 169 -2.10 18.79 -0.47
CA ASP A 169 -2.15 20.03 0.33
C ASP A 169 -1.48 19.84 1.70
N LEU A 170 -1.77 18.73 2.40
CA LEU A 170 -1.13 18.38 3.66
C LEU A 170 0.39 18.19 3.53
N GLU A 171 0.87 17.57 2.46
CA GLU A 171 2.31 17.38 2.19
C GLU A 171 3.01 18.72 1.87
N ASN A 172 2.32 19.63 1.16
CA ASN A 172 2.81 20.96 0.81
C ASN A 172 2.98 21.88 2.03
N LEU A 173 2.23 21.65 3.12
CA LEU A 173 2.42 22.35 4.40
C LEU A 173 3.70 21.92 5.12
N PHE A 174 4.27 20.76 4.77
CA PHE A 174 5.48 20.19 5.39
C PHE A 174 6.53 19.78 4.34
N PRO A 175 7.11 20.74 3.59
CA PRO A 175 8.07 20.43 2.53
C PRO A 175 9.37 19.83 3.07
N ALA A 176 9.75 20.14 4.31
CA ALA A 176 10.95 19.60 4.96
C ALA A 176 10.88 18.07 5.17
N GLU A 177 9.68 17.49 5.25
CA GLU A 177 9.48 16.05 5.47
C GLU A 177 9.54 15.21 4.19
N GLU A 178 9.84 15.81 3.03
CA GLU A 178 9.92 15.11 1.74
C GLU A 178 10.91 13.95 1.74
N ALA A 179 12.09 14.15 2.35
CA ALA A 179 13.10 13.10 2.46
C ALA A 179 12.63 11.94 3.35
N ASN A 180 11.93 12.26 4.44
CA ASN A 180 11.37 11.26 5.35
C ASN A 180 10.26 10.46 4.66
N ARG A 181 9.34 11.13 3.95
CA ARG A 181 8.30 10.47 3.13
C ARG A 181 8.90 9.50 2.12
N ARG A 182 9.95 9.90 1.39
CA ARG A 182 10.66 9.02 0.45
C ARG A 182 11.25 7.78 1.13
N GLN A 183 11.81 7.93 2.32
CA GLN A 183 12.32 6.80 3.08
C GLN A 183 11.20 5.84 3.51
N LEU A 184 10.07 6.38 3.97
CA LEU A 184 8.89 5.59 4.35
C LEU A 184 8.35 4.80 3.16
N VAL A 185 8.22 5.41 1.98
CA VAL A 185 7.78 4.70 0.75
C VAL A 185 8.67 3.51 0.43
N ARG A 186 10.00 3.68 0.52
CA ARG A 186 10.95 2.59 0.23
C ARG A 186 10.78 1.42 1.19
N LYS A 187 10.51 1.69 2.47
CA LYS A 187 10.23 0.66 3.48
C LYS A 187 8.89 -0.02 3.20
N GLU A 188 7.86 0.72 2.79
CA GLU A 188 6.53 0.17 2.47
C GLU A 188 6.59 -0.91 1.38
N ILE A 189 7.50 -0.79 0.41
CA ILE A 189 7.66 -1.75 -0.70
C ILE A 189 8.85 -2.69 -0.55
N GLU A 190 9.57 -2.67 0.57
CA GLU A 190 10.82 -3.42 0.77
C GLU A 190 10.59 -4.94 0.65
N ASP A 191 9.49 -5.43 1.20
CA ASP A 191 9.11 -6.85 1.21
C ASP A 191 8.46 -7.33 -0.11
N ILE A 192 8.15 -6.40 -1.03
CA ILE A 192 7.57 -6.72 -2.33
C ILE A 192 8.72 -7.03 -3.29
N SER A 193 8.83 -8.31 -3.64
CA SER A 193 9.95 -8.85 -4.43
C SER A 193 9.53 -9.39 -5.78
N ASP A 194 8.23 -9.45 -6.06
CA ASP A 194 7.69 -9.89 -7.34
C ASP A 194 7.51 -8.71 -8.30
N GLU A 195 8.04 -8.86 -9.53
CA GLU A 195 7.94 -7.83 -10.58
C GLU A 195 6.48 -7.52 -10.92
N GLU A 196 5.64 -8.54 -11.01
CA GLU A 196 4.23 -8.41 -11.35
C GLU A 196 3.48 -7.53 -10.34
N GLY A 197 3.67 -7.76 -9.03
CA GLY A 197 3.09 -6.94 -7.98
C GLY A 197 3.65 -5.52 -7.94
N LEU A 198 4.95 -5.32 -8.19
CA LEU A 198 5.54 -3.98 -8.28
C LEU A 198 5.03 -3.19 -9.48
N VAL A 199 4.87 -3.84 -10.64
CA VAL A 199 4.27 -3.21 -11.84
C VAL A 199 2.80 -2.84 -11.59
N MET A 200 2.04 -3.75 -10.98
CA MET A 200 0.64 -3.48 -10.62
C MET A 200 0.53 -2.31 -9.62
N LEU A 201 1.41 -2.28 -8.61
CA LEU A 201 1.48 -1.20 -7.62
C LEU A 201 1.85 0.13 -8.29
N GLN A 202 2.87 0.14 -9.16
CA GLN A 202 3.27 1.31 -9.93
C GLN A 202 2.09 1.87 -10.74
N GLN A 203 1.41 1.03 -11.51
CA GLN A 203 0.32 1.45 -12.40
C GLN A 203 -0.90 1.95 -11.63
N THR A 204 -1.19 1.35 -10.47
CA THR A 204 -2.35 1.72 -9.66
C THR A 204 -2.09 2.97 -8.81
N ALA A 205 -0.85 3.15 -8.36
CA ALA A 205 -0.42 4.34 -7.61
C ALA A 205 -0.32 5.60 -8.49
N ALA A 206 -0.12 5.44 -9.80
CA ALA A 206 -0.08 6.57 -10.72
C ALA A 206 -1.35 7.44 -10.62
N GLY A 207 -1.16 8.73 -10.30
CA GLY A 207 -2.25 9.69 -10.10
C GLY A 207 -2.98 9.61 -8.74
N THR A 208 -2.50 8.80 -7.80
CA THR A 208 -3.00 8.75 -6.41
C THR A 208 -1.86 8.94 -5.40
N ASP A 209 -0.74 8.28 -5.66
CA ASP A 209 0.49 8.37 -4.89
C ASP A 209 1.69 8.29 -5.84
N GLN A 210 2.11 9.45 -6.33
CA GLN A 210 3.20 9.53 -7.31
C GLN A 210 4.53 9.05 -6.72
N LEU A 211 4.77 9.31 -5.43
CA LEU A 211 5.98 8.92 -4.74
C LEU A 211 6.10 7.39 -4.66
N LEU A 212 5.00 6.70 -4.36
CA LEU A 212 4.92 5.24 -4.40
C LEU A 212 5.05 4.69 -5.81
N ALA A 213 4.42 5.33 -6.80
CA ALA A 213 4.54 4.90 -8.19
C ALA A 213 6.00 4.97 -8.68
N ASP A 214 6.71 6.03 -8.34
CA ASP A 214 8.12 6.20 -8.72
C ASP A 214 9.02 5.23 -7.96
N ALA A 215 8.81 5.04 -6.65
CA ALA A 215 9.57 4.06 -5.87
C ALA A 215 9.35 2.62 -6.37
N ALA A 216 8.12 2.24 -6.71
CA ALA A 216 7.80 0.94 -7.29
C ALA A 216 8.48 0.77 -8.65
N ARG A 217 8.47 1.81 -9.51
CA ARG A 217 9.18 1.80 -10.81
C ARG A 217 10.68 1.63 -10.63
N GLU A 218 11.29 2.40 -9.74
CA GLU A 218 12.71 2.27 -9.38
C GLU A 218 13.01 0.83 -8.93
N ARG A 219 12.13 0.28 -8.06
CA ARG A 219 12.29 -1.08 -7.56
C ARG A 219 12.17 -2.14 -8.65
N VAL A 220 11.23 -2.02 -9.60
CA VAL A 220 11.15 -2.88 -10.79
C VAL A 220 12.47 -2.84 -11.58
N THR A 221 13.05 -1.65 -11.76
CA THR A 221 14.33 -1.54 -12.47
C THR A 221 15.52 -2.08 -11.68
N SER A 222 15.40 -2.11 -10.35
CA SER A 222 16.38 -2.60 -9.38
C SER A 222 16.01 -3.96 -8.79
N ILE A 223 15.14 -4.76 -9.43
CA ILE A 223 15.07 -6.19 -9.10
C ILE A 223 16.42 -6.76 -9.55
N ASP A 224 17.38 -6.58 -8.66
CA ASP A 224 18.67 -7.21 -8.68
C ASP A 224 18.41 -8.71 -8.64
N VAL A 225 19.21 -9.43 -9.41
CA VAL A 225 19.22 -10.89 -9.49
C VAL A 225 18.81 -11.53 -8.17
N ARG A 226 17.69 -12.26 -8.18
CA ARG A 226 17.22 -13.00 -7.02
C ARG A 226 17.31 -14.49 -7.29
N ASN A 227 18.14 -15.15 -6.51
CA ASN A 227 18.23 -16.60 -6.45
C ASN A 227 17.72 -17.05 -5.09
N TYR A 228 16.61 -17.79 -5.05
CA TYR A 228 15.92 -18.16 -3.83
C TYR A 228 15.56 -19.65 -3.79
N ALA A 229 15.79 -20.28 -2.64
CA ALA A 229 15.37 -21.64 -2.35
C ALA A 229 14.74 -21.66 -0.95
N ARG A 230 13.45 -22.03 -0.85
CA ARG A 230 12.72 -22.02 0.42
C ARG A 230 13.12 -23.19 1.32
N GLU A 231 13.18 -24.40 0.77
CA GLU A 231 13.58 -25.60 1.50
C GLU A 231 14.60 -26.42 0.70
N ILE A 232 15.71 -26.79 1.33
CA ILE A 232 16.77 -27.60 0.73
C ILE A 232 17.00 -28.83 1.60
N LYS A 233 16.79 -30.01 1.02
CA LYS A 233 17.09 -31.32 1.60
C LYS A 233 18.22 -31.96 0.81
N ALA A 234 19.43 -31.89 1.36
CA ALA A 234 20.62 -32.47 0.77
C ALA A 234 21.11 -33.63 1.64
N GLU A 235 21.30 -34.81 1.05
CA GLU A 235 21.85 -36.00 1.70
C GLU A 235 23.19 -36.41 1.06
N GLU A 236 24.05 -37.07 1.85
CA GLU A 236 25.36 -37.57 1.41
C GLU A 236 26.31 -36.48 0.86
N LYS A 237 26.95 -36.71 -0.30
CA LYS A 237 27.93 -35.81 -0.93
C LYS A 237 27.25 -34.88 -1.94
N THR A 238 26.22 -34.16 -1.50
CA THR A 238 25.49 -33.23 -2.35
C THR A 238 26.09 -31.82 -2.28
N ASN A 239 26.40 -31.22 -3.43
CA ASN A 239 26.81 -29.84 -3.56
C ASN A 239 25.61 -28.97 -3.97
N PHE A 240 25.19 -28.05 -3.12
CA PHE A 240 24.14 -27.08 -3.44
C PHE A 240 24.76 -25.69 -3.64
N ARG A 241 24.47 -25.06 -4.79
CA ARG A 241 24.91 -23.71 -5.14
C ARG A 241 23.69 -22.82 -5.32
N LEU A 242 23.66 -21.71 -4.59
CA LEU A 242 22.66 -20.65 -4.73
C LEU A 242 23.36 -19.37 -5.13
N GLY A 243 22.95 -18.78 -6.25
CA GLY A 243 23.61 -17.59 -6.79
C GLY A 243 24.06 -17.76 -8.24
N ASN A 244 24.50 -16.69 -8.87
CA ASN A 244 25.01 -16.76 -10.23
C ASN A 244 26.48 -17.18 -10.25
N ASP A 245 26.81 -18.08 -11.18
CA ASP A 245 28.17 -18.49 -11.48
C ASP A 245 28.71 -17.65 -12.64
N TRP A 246 29.88 -17.06 -12.46
CA TRP A 246 30.60 -16.31 -13.50
C TRP A 246 31.94 -16.96 -13.79
N SER A 247 32.21 -17.24 -15.06
CA SER A 247 33.56 -17.59 -15.52
C SER A 247 34.45 -16.36 -15.62
N ASP A 248 35.77 -16.55 -15.57
CA ASP A 248 36.75 -15.47 -15.73
C ASP A 248 36.60 -14.73 -17.07
N SER A 249 36.18 -15.44 -18.14
CA SER A 249 35.91 -14.84 -19.45
C SER A 249 34.62 -14.01 -19.46
N ALA A 250 33.63 -14.36 -18.64
CA ALA A 250 32.39 -13.60 -18.51
C ALA A 250 32.56 -12.33 -17.66
N LEU A 251 33.48 -12.32 -16.69
CA LEU A 251 33.75 -11.15 -15.84
C LEU A 251 34.23 -9.93 -16.65
N GLY A 252 34.97 -10.14 -17.74
CA GLY A 252 35.42 -9.06 -18.63
C GLY A 252 34.29 -8.39 -19.43
N VAL A 253 33.20 -9.13 -19.71
CA VAL A 253 32.03 -8.65 -20.46
C VAL A 253 30.91 -8.15 -19.53
N ALA A 254 30.96 -8.53 -18.24
CA ALA A 254 29.94 -8.22 -17.25
C ALA A 254 29.83 -6.71 -16.89
N THR A 255 30.82 -5.89 -17.26
CA THR A 255 30.79 -4.44 -16.98
C THR A 255 29.69 -3.75 -17.79
N GLY A 256 28.54 -3.54 -17.14
CA GLY A 256 27.36 -2.91 -17.75
C GLY A 256 26.18 -3.85 -18.04
N LEU A 257 26.31 -5.14 -17.72
CA LEU A 257 25.22 -6.10 -17.86
C LEU A 257 24.15 -5.85 -16.78
N ARG A 258 23.01 -5.28 -17.17
CA ARG A 258 21.83 -5.19 -16.30
C ARG A 258 21.14 -6.55 -16.27
N GLU A 259 21.62 -7.42 -15.41
CA GLU A 259 21.01 -8.72 -15.20
C GLU A 259 19.70 -8.59 -14.42
N ARG A 260 18.62 -9.14 -14.98
CA ARG A 260 17.31 -9.23 -14.35
C ARG A 260 16.89 -10.68 -14.35
N THR A 261 17.33 -11.44 -13.35
CA THR A 261 16.95 -12.85 -13.27
C THR A 261 16.38 -13.21 -11.92
N LEU A 262 15.28 -13.94 -11.98
CA LEU A 262 14.60 -14.54 -10.85
C LEU A 262 14.68 -16.07 -11.00
N ASN A 263 15.45 -16.72 -10.13
CA ASN A 263 15.48 -18.18 -10.00
C ASN A 263 14.90 -18.53 -8.64
N GLU A 264 13.70 -19.11 -8.60
CA GLU A 264 13.05 -19.52 -7.35
C GLU A 264 12.73 -21.02 -7.36
N THR A 265 12.90 -21.66 -6.21
CA THR A 265 12.44 -23.02 -5.95
C THR A 265 11.87 -23.16 -4.55
N ASP A 266 10.70 -23.81 -4.44
CA ASP A 266 10.01 -23.99 -3.15
C ASP A 266 10.57 -25.17 -2.34
N SER A 267 10.95 -26.27 -2.99
CA SER A 267 11.58 -27.41 -2.29
C SER A 267 12.51 -28.17 -3.23
N VAL A 268 13.74 -28.37 -2.79
CA VAL A 268 14.74 -29.19 -3.49
C VAL A 268 15.13 -30.36 -2.61
N SER A 269 15.10 -31.57 -3.18
CA SER A 269 15.64 -32.78 -2.56
C SER A 269 16.71 -33.39 -3.46
N ALA A 270 17.91 -33.58 -2.92
CA ALA A 270 19.04 -34.16 -3.63
C ALA A 270 19.76 -35.18 -2.74
N LYS A 271 20.12 -36.32 -3.32
CA LYS A 271 20.78 -37.46 -2.66
C LYS A 271 21.97 -37.93 -3.50
N GLY A 272 22.90 -38.67 -2.91
CA GLY A 272 24.05 -39.21 -3.64
C GLY A 272 25.12 -38.16 -3.93
N SER A 273 25.94 -38.40 -4.96
CA SER A 273 26.93 -37.44 -5.48
C SER A 273 26.28 -36.47 -6.48
N SER A 274 25.37 -35.65 -5.98
CA SER A 274 24.57 -34.70 -6.77
C SER A 274 25.12 -33.28 -6.69
N THR A 275 24.99 -32.51 -7.77
CA THR A 275 25.21 -31.05 -7.74
C THR A 275 23.92 -30.36 -8.17
N VAL A 276 23.40 -29.47 -7.33
CA VAL A 276 22.24 -28.64 -7.63
C VAL A 276 22.67 -27.18 -7.66
N HIS A 277 22.27 -26.46 -8.69
CA HIS A 277 22.54 -25.03 -8.85
C HIS A 277 21.23 -24.30 -9.10
N VAL A 278 20.94 -23.32 -8.25
CA VAL A 278 19.82 -22.39 -8.40
C VAL A 278 20.42 -21.02 -8.67
N GLY A 279 20.49 -20.67 -9.95
CA GLY A 279 21.06 -19.43 -10.43
C GLY A 279 21.50 -19.53 -11.89
N ASN A 280 21.91 -18.41 -12.46
CA ASN A 280 22.44 -18.39 -13.82
C ASN A 280 23.91 -18.80 -13.84
N ARG A 281 24.36 -19.35 -14.98
CA ARG A 281 25.78 -19.57 -15.25
C ARG A 281 26.19 -18.78 -16.48
N TYR A 282 27.22 -17.94 -16.33
CA TYR A 282 27.73 -17.04 -17.36
C TYR A 282 29.13 -17.45 -17.82
N GLY A 283 29.22 -17.70 -19.14
CA GLY A 283 30.41 -18.22 -19.81
C GLY A 283 30.22 -19.64 -20.34
N SER A 284 30.92 -19.96 -21.42
CA SER A 284 30.96 -21.31 -21.98
C SER A 284 31.72 -22.27 -21.07
N CYS A 285 31.28 -23.53 -21.01
CA CYS A 285 32.01 -24.65 -20.41
C CYS A 285 33.45 -24.76 -20.94
#